data_AF-A0A2R6C4T1-F1
#
_entry.id   AF-A0A2R6C4T1-F1
#
_cell.length_a   1.000
_cell.length_b   1.000
_cell.length_c   1.000
_cell.angle_alpha   90.00
_cell.angle_beta   90.00
_cell.angle_gamma   90.00
#
_symmetry.space_group_name_H-M   'P 1'
#
loop_
_entity.id
_entity.type
_entity.pdbx_description
1 polymer ?
#
loop_
_entity_poly.entity_id
_entity_poly.type
_entity_poly.pdbx_seq_one_letter_code
_entity_poly.pdbx_strand_id
1 'polypeptide(L)'
;MTEKIKRFLLQILDDEKRVFEILEGGFRAVTPEAIEMWVKERVSLLPPSLKKLYFENEELAPLTKRVLMRYQGLIEYYLANPENTLRRLCEANPENAKLVLKEPYKGYILNELKSAYEYIKRFLGSES
;
A
#
# COMPACT_ATOMS: atom_id res chain seq x y z
N MET A 1 -2.40 -16.54 14.60
CA MET A 1 -2.35 -15.22 13.93
C MET A 1 -2.60 -15.37 12.43
N THR A 2 -1.92 -16.31 11.77
CA THR A 2 -2.08 -16.67 10.35
C THR A 2 -3.53 -16.93 9.93
N GLU A 3 -4.30 -17.71 10.69
CA GLU A 3 -5.73 -17.97 10.36
C GLU A 3 -6.61 -16.72 10.33
N LYS A 4 -6.37 -15.73 11.20
CA LYS A 4 -7.11 -14.46 11.16
C LYS A 4 -6.79 -13.67 9.89
N ILE A 5 -5.51 -13.66 9.49
CA ILE A 5 -5.05 -12.97 8.27
C ILE A 5 -5.59 -13.67 7.03
N LYS A 6 -5.57 -15.00 7.00
CA LYS A 6 -6.14 -15.79 5.91
C LYS A 6 -7.62 -15.50 5.71
N ARG A 7 -8.42 -15.47 6.78
CA ARG A 7 -9.84 -15.07 6.72
C ARG A 7 -10.02 -13.66 6.20
N PHE A 8 -9.17 -12.72 6.62
CA PHE A 8 -9.18 -11.36 6.14
C PHE A 8 -8.87 -11.26 4.63
N LEU A 9 -7.85 -11.97 4.15
CA LEU A 9 -7.51 -11.99 2.71
C LEU A 9 -8.61 -12.66 1.87
N LEU A 10 -9.24 -13.73 2.36
CA LEU A 10 -10.41 -14.34 1.71
C LEU A 10 -11.58 -13.35 1.64
N GLN A 11 -11.86 -12.64 2.73
CA GLN A 11 -12.90 -11.62 2.74
C GLN A 11 -12.62 -10.50 1.73
N ILE A 12 -11.36 -10.07 1.60
CA ILE A 12 -10.94 -9.08 0.59
C ILE A 12 -11.15 -9.60 -0.84
N LEU A 13 -10.96 -10.90 -1.09
CA LEU A 13 -11.23 -11.49 -2.40
C LEU A 13 -12.71 -11.44 -2.78
N ASP A 14 -13.61 -11.59 -1.80
CA ASP A 14 -15.04 -11.75 -2.06
C ASP A 14 -15.84 -10.43 -1.97
N ASP A 15 -15.28 -9.39 -1.33
CA ASP A 15 -15.99 -8.14 -1.03
C ASP A 15 -15.21 -6.91 -1.55
N GLU A 16 -15.47 -6.55 -2.80
CA GLU A 16 -14.86 -5.39 -3.46
C GLU A 16 -15.21 -4.07 -2.76
N LYS A 17 -16.45 -3.92 -2.28
CA LYS A 17 -16.88 -2.72 -1.55
C LYS A 17 -16.01 -2.54 -0.31
N ARG A 18 -15.74 -3.61 0.42
CA ARG A 18 -14.88 -3.56 1.60
C ARG A 18 -13.43 -3.22 1.27
N VAL A 19 -12.92 -3.61 0.10
CA VAL A 19 -11.59 -3.19 -0.35
C VAL A 19 -11.53 -1.68 -0.53
N PHE A 20 -12.52 -1.09 -1.19
CA PHE A 20 -12.60 0.37 -1.32
C PHE A 20 -12.75 1.05 0.04
N GLU A 21 -13.56 0.51 0.96
CA GLU A 21 -13.69 1.06 2.32
C GLU A 21 -12.37 1.03 3.09
N ILE A 22 -11.60 -0.07 3.00
CA ILE A 22 -10.28 -0.20 3.62
C ILE A 22 -9.31 0.82 3.03
N LEU A 23 -9.27 0.93 1.69
CA LEU A 23 -8.40 1.85 0.98
C LEU A 23 -8.70 3.30 1.36
N GLU A 24 -9.98 3.68 1.33
CA GLU A 24 -10.45 5.02 1.70
C GLU A 24 -10.27 5.33 3.19
N GLY A 25 -10.44 4.32 4.05
CA GLY A 25 -10.06 4.41 5.46
C GLY A 25 -8.56 4.67 5.63
N GLY A 26 -7.73 3.98 4.86
CA GLY A 26 -6.27 4.15 4.84
C GLY A 26 -5.87 5.58 4.49
N PHE A 27 -6.40 6.14 3.41
CA PHE A 27 -6.10 7.52 3.00
C PHE A 27 -6.54 8.55 4.06
N ARG A 28 -7.74 8.41 4.62
CA ARG A 28 -8.25 9.32 5.66
C ARG A 28 -7.48 9.25 6.97
N ALA A 29 -6.87 8.10 7.27
CA ALA A 29 -6.06 7.93 8.47
C ALA A 29 -4.67 8.60 8.37
N VAL A 30 -4.23 9.01 7.17
CA VAL A 30 -2.94 9.67 6.98
C VAL A 30 -3.06 11.15 7.36
N THR A 31 -2.36 11.53 8.43
CA THR A 31 -2.24 12.92 8.89
C THR A 31 -0.87 13.51 8.53
N PRO A 32 -0.72 14.85 8.59
CA PRO A 32 0.57 15.49 8.40
C PRO A 32 1.65 14.96 9.35
N GLU A 33 1.30 14.73 10.62
CA GLU A 33 2.23 14.23 11.64
C GLU A 33 2.70 12.81 11.33
N ALA A 34 1.82 11.96 10.80
CA ALA A 34 2.18 10.62 10.35
C ALA A 34 3.16 10.67 9.17
N ILE A 35 2.93 11.57 8.22
CA ILE A 35 3.84 11.79 7.08
C ILE A 35 5.22 12.26 7.58
N GLU A 36 5.26 13.23 8.50
CA GLU A 36 6.52 13.71 9.07
C GLU A 36 7.30 12.61 9.78
N MET A 37 6.61 11.81 10.58
CA MET A 37 7.18 10.65 11.25
C MET A 37 7.74 9.64 10.24
N TRP A 38 6.98 9.28 9.19
CA TRP A 38 7.44 8.33 8.19
C TRP A 38 8.71 8.80 7.48
N VAL A 39 8.78 10.07 7.09
CA VAL A 39 9.98 10.62 6.43
C VAL A 39 11.16 10.67 7.40
N LYS A 40 10.94 11.15 8.63
CA LYS A 40 11.98 11.28 9.66
C LYS A 40 12.59 9.93 10.04
N GLU A 41 11.73 8.93 10.23
CA GLU A 41 12.12 7.57 10.66
C GLU A 41 12.43 6.65 9.48
N ARG A 42 12.25 7.13 8.24
CA ARG A 42 12.41 6.35 7.01
C ARG A 42 11.57 5.06 7.02
N VAL A 43 10.32 5.16 7.47
CA VAL A 43 9.38 4.04 7.55
C VAL A 43 8.99 3.56 6.16
N SER A 44 9.44 2.36 5.79
CA SER A 44 9.09 1.80 4.49
C SER A 44 7.60 1.45 4.39
N LEU A 45 7.00 1.67 3.21
CA LEU A 45 5.62 1.28 2.92
C LEU A 45 5.44 -0.25 2.97
N LEU A 46 6.46 -1.02 2.57
CA LEU A 46 6.51 -2.47 2.70
C LEU A 46 7.72 -2.88 3.58
N PRO A 47 7.60 -2.76 4.91
CA PRO A 47 8.68 -3.13 5.81
C PRO A 47 8.93 -4.65 5.78
N PRO A 48 10.13 -5.11 6.16
CA PRO A 48 10.51 -6.53 6.09
C PRO A 48 9.56 -7.49 6.82
N SER A 49 8.95 -7.05 7.92
CA SER A 49 7.97 -7.85 8.66
C SER A 49 6.72 -8.15 7.84
N LEU A 50 6.22 -7.17 7.06
CA LEU A 50 5.08 -7.38 6.16
C LEU A 50 5.45 -8.27 4.97
N LYS A 51 6.67 -8.10 4.42
CA LYS A 51 7.20 -8.98 3.36
C LYS A 51 7.23 -10.44 3.79
N LYS A 52 7.84 -10.70 4.95
CA LYS A 52 7.87 -12.04 5.56
C LYS A 52 6.48 -12.63 5.77
N LEU A 53 5.53 -11.82 6.24
CA LEU A 53 4.19 -12.27 6.58
C LEU A 53 3.33 -12.56 5.35
N TYR A 54 3.30 -11.65 4.38
CA TYR A 54 2.33 -11.73 3.27
C TYR A 54 2.91 -12.32 1.99
N PHE A 55 4.22 -12.26 1.78
CA PHE A 55 4.85 -12.59 0.50
C PHE A 55 5.79 -13.81 0.58
N GLU A 56 6.41 -14.04 1.73
CA GLU A 56 7.35 -15.17 1.93
C GLU A 56 6.73 -16.33 2.73
N ASN A 57 5.60 -16.09 3.41
CA ASN A 57 4.89 -17.13 4.14
C ASN A 57 4.20 -18.09 3.17
N GLU A 58 4.52 -19.39 3.23
CA GLU A 58 4.03 -20.40 2.29
C GLU A 58 2.50 -20.52 2.24
N GLU A 59 1.80 -20.29 3.36
CA GLU A 59 0.34 -20.37 3.41
C GLU A 59 -0.35 -19.09 2.90
N LEU A 60 0.23 -17.92 3.21
CA LEU A 60 -0.37 -16.63 2.89
C LEU A 60 0.04 -16.12 1.51
N ALA A 61 1.25 -16.40 1.05
CA ALA A 61 1.78 -15.87 -0.21
C ALA A 61 0.90 -16.20 -1.43
N PRO A 62 0.40 -17.45 -1.62
CA PRO A 62 -0.50 -17.74 -2.74
C PRO A 62 -1.80 -16.94 -2.67
N LEU A 63 -2.33 -16.72 -1.47
CA LEU A 63 -3.56 -15.97 -1.25
C LEU A 63 -3.36 -14.47 -1.45
N THR A 64 -2.25 -13.92 -0.93
CA THR A 64 -1.81 -12.55 -1.19
C THR A 64 -1.65 -12.32 -2.69
N LYS A 65 -1.02 -13.24 -3.43
CA LYS A 65 -0.87 -13.15 -4.89
C LYS A 65 -2.22 -13.04 -5.58
N ARG A 66 -3.19 -13.88 -5.20
CA ARG A 66 -4.56 -13.83 -5.73
C ARG A 66 -5.25 -12.49 -5.45
N VAL A 67 -5.10 -11.95 -4.24
CA VAL A 67 -5.65 -10.63 -3.87
C VAL A 67 -5.05 -9.53 -4.74
N LEU A 68 -3.72 -9.50 -4.84
CA LEU A 68 -3.01 -8.48 -5.61
C LEU A 68 -3.34 -8.57 -7.10
N MET A 69 -3.49 -9.76 -7.67
CA MET A 69 -3.95 -9.93 -9.06
C MET A 69 -5.38 -9.44 -9.25
N ARG A 70 -6.30 -9.77 -8.33
CA ARG A 70 -7.70 -9.32 -8.42
C ARG A 70 -7.81 -7.79 -8.43
N TYR A 71 -6.98 -7.11 -7.63
CA TYR A 71 -7.00 -5.66 -7.49
C TYR A 71 -5.83 -4.98 -8.19
N GLN A 72 -5.25 -5.62 -9.23
CA GLN A 72 -4.10 -5.09 -9.95
C GLN A 72 -4.35 -3.68 -10.50
N GLY A 73 -5.56 -3.40 -11.00
CA GLY A 73 -5.92 -2.06 -11.47
C GLY A 73 -5.80 -0.98 -10.39
N LEU A 74 -6.14 -1.28 -9.13
CA LEU A 74 -5.95 -0.33 -8.01
C LEU A 74 -4.47 -0.15 -7.69
N ILE A 75 -3.69 -1.25 -7.71
CA ILE A 75 -2.25 -1.21 -7.47
C ILE A 75 -1.55 -0.34 -8.52
N GLU A 76 -1.88 -0.52 -9.80
CA GLU A 76 -1.34 0.29 -10.90
C GLU A 76 -1.79 1.74 -10.79
N TYR A 77 -3.06 1.97 -10.47
CA TYR A 77 -3.59 3.32 -10.34
C TYR A 77 -2.87 4.12 -9.23
N TYR A 78 -2.64 3.53 -8.06
CA TYR A 78 -2.06 4.24 -6.91
C TYR A 78 -0.54 4.15 -6.83
N LEU A 79 0.07 3.01 -7.17
CA LEU A 79 1.51 2.81 -6.97
C LEU A 79 2.34 3.06 -8.24
N ALA A 80 1.84 2.68 -9.42
CA ALA A 80 2.55 2.93 -10.68
C ALA A 80 2.43 4.39 -11.16
N ASN A 81 1.33 5.06 -10.77
CA ASN A 81 1.07 6.48 -11.02
C ASN A 81 0.99 7.22 -9.68
N PRO A 82 2.12 7.45 -9.00
CA PRO A 82 2.15 7.92 -7.62
C PRO A 82 1.53 9.32 -7.42
N GLU A 83 1.36 10.10 -8.48
CA GLU A 83 0.59 11.35 -8.50
C GLU A 83 -0.86 11.13 -8.05
N ASN A 84 -1.47 9.99 -8.38
CA ASN A 84 -2.82 9.65 -7.93
C ASN A 84 -2.86 9.45 -6.41
N THR A 85 -1.83 8.83 -5.83
CA THR A 85 -1.70 8.68 -4.38
C THR A 85 -1.51 10.04 -3.71
N LEU A 86 -0.62 10.90 -4.23
CA LEU A 86 -0.42 12.25 -3.69
C LEU A 86 -1.71 13.07 -3.73
N ARG A 87 -2.42 13.06 -4.87
CA ARG A 87 -3.71 13.73 -5.01
C ARG A 87 -4.71 13.19 -3.99
N ARG A 88 -4.82 11.86 -3.86
CA ARG A 88 -5.78 11.25 -2.94
C ARG A 88 -5.48 11.55 -1.47
N LEU A 89 -4.20 11.61 -1.09
CA LEU A 89 -3.78 12.03 0.25
C LEU A 89 -4.21 13.47 0.56
N CYS A 90 -4.13 14.38 -0.41
CA CYS A 90 -4.60 15.76 -0.26
C CYS A 90 -6.13 15.85 -0.22
N GLU A 91 -6.84 15.09 -1.04
CA GLU A 91 -8.31 15.08 -1.06
C GLU A 91 -8.89 14.50 0.24
N ALA A 92 -8.30 13.44 0.76
CA ALA A 92 -8.73 12.79 1.99
C ALA A 92 -8.46 13.66 3.23
N ASN A 93 -7.38 14.43 3.20
CA ASN A 93 -7.04 15.40 4.24
C ASN A 93 -6.27 16.60 3.62
N PRO A 94 -6.95 17.76 3.43
CA PRO A 94 -6.34 18.94 2.78
C PRO A 94 -5.06 19.45 3.45
N GLU A 95 -4.88 19.19 4.74
CA GLU A 95 -3.69 19.61 5.50
C GLU A 95 -2.43 18.86 5.02
N ASN A 96 -2.58 17.66 4.46
CA ASN A 96 -1.46 16.91 3.88
C ASN A 96 -0.76 17.68 2.76
N ALA A 97 -1.48 18.56 2.03
CA ALA A 97 -0.91 19.36 0.94
C ALA A 97 0.24 20.28 1.41
N LYS A 98 0.29 20.62 2.71
CA LYS A 98 1.37 21.42 3.31
C LYS A 98 2.71 20.69 3.29
N LEU A 99 2.70 19.35 3.20
CA LEU A 99 3.87 18.47 3.23
C LEU A 99 4.05 17.70 1.92
N VAL A 100 3.05 16.94 1.46
CA VAL A 100 3.20 15.93 0.39
C VAL A 100 3.59 16.52 -0.97
N LEU A 101 3.41 17.82 -1.16
CA LEU A 101 3.79 18.54 -2.38
C LEU A 101 5.19 19.19 -2.31
N LYS A 102 5.85 19.13 -1.15
CA LYS A 102 7.15 19.76 -0.90
C LYS A 102 8.25 18.71 -0.71
N GLU A 103 9.46 19.07 -1.10
CA GLU A 103 10.64 18.29 -0.71
C GLU A 103 10.97 18.48 0.78
N PRO A 104 11.54 17.46 1.45
CA PRO A 104 11.90 16.13 0.94
C PRO A 104 10.73 15.11 0.95
N TYR A 105 9.55 15.49 1.45
CA TYR A 105 8.43 14.58 1.66
C TYR A 105 7.91 13.97 0.36
N LYS A 106 7.74 14.79 -0.67
CA LYS A 106 7.32 14.34 -2.00
C LYS A 106 8.28 13.29 -2.54
N GLY A 107 9.58 13.59 -2.63
CA GLY A 107 10.58 12.64 -3.10
C GLY A 107 10.59 11.32 -2.31
N TYR A 108 10.46 11.40 -0.99
CA TYR A 108 10.37 10.22 -0.12
C TYR A 108 9.15 9.34 -0.46
N ILE A 109 7.95 9.93 -0.49
CA ILE A 109 6.70 9.20 -0.76
C ILE A 109 6.75 8.56 -2.15
N LEU A 110 7.19 9.30 -3.17
CA LEU A 110 7.33 8.78 -4.53
C LEU A 110 8.28 7.57 -4.59
N ASN A 111 9.40 7.63 -3.87
CA ASN A 111 10.36 6.54 -3.82
C ASN A 111 9.77 5.29 -3.15
N GLU A 112 9.03 5.45 -2.05
CA GLU A 112 8.39 4.33 -1.35
C GLU A 112 7.29 3.68 -2.20
N LEU A 113 6.45 4.47 -2.87
CA LEU A 113 5.41 3.96 -3.76
C LEU A 113 6.01 3.16 -4.92
N LYS A 114 7.05 3.71 -5.57
CA LYS A 114 7.77 3.04 -6.66
C LYS A 114 8.44 1.75 -6.18
N SER A 115 9.10 1.79 -5.02
CA SER A 115 9.77 0.62 -4.45
C SER A 115 8.78 -0.49 -4.09
N ALA A 116 7.62 -0.13 -3.54
CA ALA A 116 6.55 -1.08 -3.26
C ALA A 116 5.96 -1.66 -4.54
N TYR A 117 5.70 -0.83 -5.55
CA TYR A 117 5.20 -1.29 -6.85
C TYR A 117 6.14 -2.29 -7.50
N GLU A 118 7.44 -1.99 -7.58
CA GLU A 118 8.43 -2.87 -8.16
C GLU A 118 8.54 -4.20 -7.41
N TYR A 119 8.43 -4.17 -6.08
CA TYR A 119 8.41 -5.39 -5.28
C TYR A 119 7.16 -6.25 -5.58
N ILE A 120 5.97 -5.63 -5.60
CA ILE A 120 4.72 -6.31 -5.94
C ILE A 120 4.76 -6.87 -7.35
N LYS A 121 5.22 -6.09 -8.33
CA LYS A 121 5.35 -6.51 -9.73
C LYS A 121 6.25 -7.73 -9.87
N ARG A 122 7.40 -7.74 -9.19
CA ARG A 122 8.28 -8.93 -9.15
C ARG A 122 7.55 -10.10 -8.52
N PHE A 123 6.93 -9.94 -7.36
CA PHE A 123 6.19 -11.01 -6.69
C PHE A 123 5.08 -11.62 -7.58
N LEU A 124 4.38 -10.79 -8.36
CA LEU A 124 3.37 -11.26 -9.31
C LEU A 124 3.99 -11.99 -10.51
N GLY A 125 5.10 -11.47 -11.05
CA GLY A 125 5.82 -12.00 -12.21
C GLY A 125 6.85 -13.12 -11.92
N SER A 126 7.15 -13.41 -10.65
CA SER A 126 7.88 -14.60 -10.24
C SER A 126 7.01 -15.82 -10.56
N GLU A 127 7.21 -16.41 -11.72
CA GLU A 127 6.73 -17.74 -12.05
C GLU A 127 7.51 -18.78 -11.23
N SER A 128 6.78 -19.82 -10.81
CA SER A 128 7.27 -21.02 -10.12
C SER A 128 8.08 -21.91 -11.06
#